data_AF-A0A7S4WI74-F1
#
_entry.id   AF-A0A7S4WI74-F1
#
_cell.length_a   1.000
_cell.length_b   1.000
_cell.length_c   1.000
_cell.angle_alpha   90.00
_cell.angle_beta   90.00
_cell.angle_gamma   90.00
#
_symmetry.space_group_name_H-M   'P 1'
#
loop_
_entity.id
_entity.type
_entity.pdbx_description
1 polymer ?
#
loop_
_entity_poly.entity_id
_entity_poly.type
_entity_poly.pdbx_seq_one_letter_code
_entity_poly.pdbx_strand_id
1 'polypeptide(L)'
;FLASAPKDEILRVQLEYNQLTGAVPTSLLSFDRMKIFLEGNQITQLDQEFCDKKDWMGGNVALYGCDAILCGANYYNEDNGRQTSGESKCDRCRGNKVMGAFECAPVSTGPLTVRDILGIFYDEMGGDSWSTNINWNEPDVSPCDWYGVYCDEEDDVVDRITMVDNNLKGE
;
A
#
# COMPACT_ATOMS: atom_id res chain seq x y z
N PHE A 1 -12.17 -4.42 23.85
CA PHE A 1 -11.14 -5.23 24.53
C PHE A 1 -9.96 -4.39 25.03
N LEU A 2 -9.47 -3.39 24.29
CA LEU A 2 -8.30 -2.57 24.70
C LEU A 2 -8.63 -1.22 25.36
N ALA A 3 -9.89 -0.84 25.54
CA ALA A 3 -10.26 0.49 26.01
C ALA A 3 -9.69 0.87 27.40
N SER A 4 -9.33 -0.10 28.23
CA SER A 4 -8.83 0.07 29.60
C SER A 4 -7.32 -0.09 29.76
N ALA A 5 -6.56 -0.31 28.68
CA ALA A 5 -5.10 -0.47 28.78
C ALA A 5 -4.39 0.89 28.99
N PRO A 6 -3.24 0.93 29.69
CA PRO A 6 -2.41 2.11 29.80
C PRO A 6 -2.02 2.62 28.41
N LYS A 7 -2.17 3.93 28.18
CA LYS A 7 -2.04 4.55 26.85
C LYS A 7 -0.65 5.10 26.58
N ASP A 8 0.02 5.42 27.68
CA ASP A 8 1.35 5.97 27.81
C ASP A 8 2.43 4.88 27.86
N GLU A 9 2.13 3.65 28.30
CA GLU A 9 3.08 2.52 28.26
C GLU A 9 3.16 1.89 26.86
N ILE A 10 4.30 1.26 26.54
CA ILE A 10 4.47 0.56 25.26
C ILE A 10 3.63 -0.71 25.28
N LEU A 11 2.50 -0.70 24.57
CA LEU A 11 1.68 -1.88 24.38
C LEU A 11 2.19 -2.68 23.18
N ARG A 12 2.60 -3.93 23.40
CA ARG A 12 2.96 -4.88 22.32
C ARG A 12 1.80 -5.85 22.07
N VAL A 13 1.32 -5.90 20.84
CA VAL A 13 0.22 -6.77 20.40
C VAL A 13 0.70 -7.60 19.22
N GLN A 14 0.68 -8.93 19.38
CA GLN A 14 1.09 -9.90 18.37
C GLN A 14 -0.13 -10.67 17.89
N LEU A 15 -0.51 -10.43 16.63
CA LEU A 15 -1.67 -11.02 15.97
C LEU A 15 -1.30 -11.61 14.59
N GLU A 16 -0.01 -11.64 14.27
CA GLU A 16 0.53 -12.21 13.04
C GLU A 16 0.11 -13.68 12.83
N TYR A 17 -0.02 -14.10 11.58
CA TYR A 17 -0.37 -15.46 11.15
C TYR A 17 -1.72 -15.98 11.66
N ASN A 18 -2.77 -15.16 11.50
CA ASN A 18 -4.15 -15.53 11.82
C ASN A 18 -5.05 -15.33 10.57
N GLN A 19 -6.37 -15.37 10.78
CA GLN A 19 -7.37 -15.19 9.72
C GLN A 19 -8.17 -13.88 9.91
N LEU A 20 -7.55 -12.87 10.53
CA LEU A 20 -8.21 -11.58 10.74
C LEU A 20 -8.48 -10.92 9.39
N THR A 21 -9.69 -10.40 9.20
CA THR A 21 -10.13 -9.79 7.94
C THR A 21 -10.61 -8.36 8.18
N GLY A 22 -10.73 -7.61 7.09
CA GLY A 22 -11.32 -6.27 7.10
C GLY A 22 -10.33 -5.18 7.55
N ALA A 23 -10.89 -4.10 8.10
CA ALA A 23 -10.14 -2.92 8.48
C ALA A 23 -9.55 -3.01 9.90
N VAL A 24 -8.36 -2.46 10.09
CA VAL A 24 -7.78 -2.25 11.41
C VAL A 24 -8.63 -1.22 12.18
N PRO A 25 -9.16 -1.53 13.37
CA PRO A 25 -10.08 -0.62 14.06
C PRO A 25 -9.41 0.68 14.52
N THR A 26 -9.88 1.83 14.04
CA THR A 26 -9.36 3.18 14.40
C THR A 26 -9.40 3.48 15.89
N SER A 27 -10.19 2.75 16.68
CA SER A 27 -10.14 2.82 18.15
C SER A 27 -8.73 2.59 18.74
N LEU A 28 -7.85 1.89 18.01
CA LEU A 28 -6.46 1.70 18.38
C LEU A 28 -5.63 3.00 18.31
N LEU A 29 -6.04 4.00 17.53
CA LEU A 29 -5.38 5.31 17.47
C LEU A 29 -5.37 6.05 18.80
N SER A 30 -6.16 5.58 19.77
CA SER A 30 -6.16 6.12 21.11
C SER A 30 -4.89 5.78 21.93
N PHE A 31 -4.01 4.89 21.45
CA PHE A 31 -2.72 4.59 22.06
C PHE A 31 -1.60 5.50 21.52
N ASP A 32 -0.79 6.05 22.41
CA ASP A 32 0.33 6.92 22.02
C ASP A 32 1.54 6.10 21.58
N ARG A 33 1.80 4.97 22.26
CA ARG A 33 2.93 4.09 21.98
C ARG A 33 2.49 2.63 21.86
N MET A 34 2.48 2.12 20.63
CA MET A 34 2.07 0.73 20.36
C MET A 34 3.03 0.05 19.38
N LYS A 35 3.25 -1.25 19.60
CA LYS A 35 3.85 -2.15 18.60
C LYS A 35 2.80 -3.20 18.25
N ILE A 36 2.29 -3.16 17.03
CA ILE A 36 1.26 -4.07 16.56
C ILE A 36 1.78 -4.86 15.36
N PHE A 37 1.61 -6.17 15.40
CA PHE A 37 2.04 -7.10 14.37
C PHE A 37 0.79 -7.81 13.84
N LEU A 38 0.53 -7.67 12.54
CA LEU A 38 -0.71 -8.06 11.85
C LEU A 38 -0.44 -8.84 10.57
N GLU A 39 0.82 -9.10 10.24
CA GLU A 39 1.27 -9.70 8.99
C GLU A 39 0.79 -11.15 8.89
N GLY A 40 0.60 -11.63 7.66
CA GLY A 40 0.05 -12.98 7.45
C GLY A 40 -1.41 -13.15 7.88
N ASN A 41 -2.18 -12.05 7.93
CA ASN A 41 -3.64 -12.06 8.03
C ASN A 41 -4.29 -11.71 6.67
N GLN A 42 -5.60 -11.46 6.66
CA GLN A 42 -6.39 -11.02 5.50
C GLN A 42 -6.89 -9.58 5.68
N ILE A 43 -6.05 -8.71 6.25
CA ILE A 43 -6.36 -7.29 6.47
C ILE A 43 -6.42 -6.59 5.11
N THR A 44 -7.44 -5.78 4.89
CA THR A 44 -7.67 -5.09 3.60
C THR A 44 -7.57 -3.57 3.71
N GLN A 45 -7.59 -3.03 4.92
CA GLN A 45 -7.60 -1.59 5.13
C GLN A 45 -6.86 -1.20 6.41
N LEU A 46 -6.02 -0.19 6.27
CA LEU A 46 -5.34 0.53 7.34
C LEU A 46 -5.62 2.02 7.11
N ASP A 47 -6.20 2.67 8.11
CA ASP A 47 -6.50 4.10 8.03
C ASP A 47 -5.21 4.94 7.98
N GLN A 48 -5.18 6.02 7.20
CA GLN A 48 -3.99 6.87 7.06
C GLN A 48 -3.61 7.55 8.39
N GLU A 49 -4.56 7.75 9.31
CA GLU A 49 -4.27 8.32 10.63
C GLU A 49 -3.29 7.45 11.45
N PHE A 50 -3.18 6.14 11.15
CA PHE A 50 -2.18 5.27 11.79
C PHE A 50 -0.76 5.67 11.39
N CYS A 51 -0.58 6.22 10.20
CA CYS A 51 0.71 6.55 9.60
C CYS A 51 1.27 7.87 10.16
N ASP A 52 0.43 8.63 10.87
CA ASP A 52 0.81 9.82 11.63
C ASP A 52 1.27 9.50 13.06
N LYS A 53 1.11 8.25 13.53
CA LYS A 53 1.54 7.83 14.87
C LYS A 53 3.05 7.61 14.94
N LYS A 54 3.82 8.70 14.91
CA LYS A 54 5.29 8.71 14.83
C LYS A 54 6.00 7.74 15.80
N ASP A 55 5.51 7.62 17.03
CA ASP A 55 6.13 6.75 18.07
C ASP A 55 5.73 5.28 17.99
N TRP A 56 4.79 4.91 17.11
CA TRP A 56 4.39 3.54 16.91
C TRP A 56 5.49 2.72 16.24
N MET A 57 5.44 1.41 16.46
CA MET A 57 6.42 0.44 15.99
C MET A 57 7.85 0.76 16.46
N GLY A 58 7.97 1.46 17.61
CA GLY A 58 9.26 1.89 18.15
C GLY A 58 9.88 3.07 17.41
N GLY A 59 9.06 3.94 16.81
CA GLY A 59 9.51 5.09 16.04
C GLY A 59 9.58 4.86 14.52
N ASN A 60 9.37 3.62 14.07
CA ASN A 60 9.49 3.29 12.64
C ASN A 60 8.41 3.95 11.78
N VAL A 61 7.23 4.23 12.33
CA VAL A 61 6.19 4.98 11.61
C VAL A 61 6.67 6.39 11.27
N ALA A 62 7.51 7.00 12.10
CA ALA A 62 8.11 8.29 11.76
C ALA A 62 9.03 8.24 10.54
N LEU A 63 9.64 7.08 10.28
CA LEU A 63 10.62 6.88 9.22
C LEU A 63 10.00 6.36 7.93
N TYR A 64 9.03 5.45 8.03
CA TYR A 64 8.49 4.69 6.90
C TYR A 64 6.96 4.80 6.77
N GLY A 65 6.30 5.63 7.59
CA GLY A 65 4.86 5.82 7.51
C GLY A 65 4.07 4.53 7.77
N CYS A 66 3.05 4.27 6.94
CA CYS A 66 2.19 3.10 7.03
C CYS A 66 2.95 1.79 6.86
N ASP A 67 4.00 1.79 6.02
CA ASP A 67 4.76 0.59 5.69
C ASP A 67 5.47 0.03 6.92
N ALA A 68 5.74 0.85 7.94
CA ALA A 68 6.25 0.39 9.23
C ALA A 68 5.28 -0.50 10.01
N ILE A 69 3.98 -0.46 9.69
CA ILE A 69 2.91 -1.25 10.32
C ILE A 69 2.61 -2.47 9.45
N LEU A 70 2.26 -2.26 8.18
CA LEU A 70 1.98 -3.29 7.18
C LEU A 70 2.35 -2.73 5.81
N CYS A 71 2.97 -3.54 4.95
CA CYS A 71 2.98 -3.20 3.53
C CYS A 71 1.55 -3.09 3.02
N GLY A 72 1.27 -2.02 2.28
CA GLY A 72 -0.06 -1.76 1.72
C GLY A 72 -0.54 -2.87 0.78
N ALA A 73 -1.83 -2.80 0.41
CA ALA A 73 -2.36 -3.64 -0.66
C ALA A 73 -1.61 -3.34 -1.97
N ASN A 74 -1.42 -4.38 -2.78
CA ASN A 74 -0.55 -4.40 -3.96
C ASN A 74 0.96 -4.25 -3.66
N TYR A 75 1.38 -4.44 -2.42
CA TYR A 75 2.79 -4.50 -2.02
C TYR A 75 3.05 -5.74 -1.15
N TYR A 76 4.32 -6.06 -0.93
CA TYR A 76 4.77 -7.14 -0.07
C TYR A 76 6.17 -6.83 0.48
N ASN A 77 6.59 -7.58 1.48
CA ASN A 77 7.96 -7.57 1.94
C ASN A 77 8.31 -8.98 2.41
N GLU A 78 9.32 -9.60 1.79
CA GLU A 78 9.66 -11.01 2.02
C GLU A 78 10.17 -11.32 3.42
N ASP A 79 10.80 -10.35 4.08
CA ASP A 79 11.35 -10.55 5.40
C ASP A 79 10.27 -10.54 6.49
N ASN A 80 9.35 -9.58 6.41
CA ASN A 80 8.53 -9.17 7.54
C ASN A 80 7.06 -8.86 7.19
N GLY A 81 6.68 -8.75 5.92
CA GLY A 81 5.38 -8.22 5.50
C GLY A 81 5.17 -6.73 5.80
N ARG A 82 6.21 -6.04 6.28
CA ARG A 82 6.24 -4.62 6.61
C ARG A 82 7.67 -4.09 6.51
N GLN A 83 7.83 -2.78 6.40
CA GLN A 83 9.13 -2.15 6.37
C GLN A 83 9.74 -1.98 7.77
N THR A 84 10.92 -2.56 7.98
CA THR A 84 11.64 -2.50 9.27
C THR A 84 12.96 -1.73 9.21
N SER A 85 13.50 -1.54 8.00
CA SER A 85 14.76 -0.84 7.74
C SER A 85 14.68 -0.14 6.37
N GLY A 86 15.73 0.62 6.01
CA GLY A 86 15.84 1.21 4.67
C GLY A 86 16.05 0.18 3.55
N GLU A 87 16.49 -1.04 3.89
CA GLU A 87 16.74 -2.14 2.96
C GLU A 87 15.51 -3.03 2.79
N SER A 88 14.74 -3.24 3.86
CA SER A 88 13.54 -4.09 3.87
C SER A 88 12.31 -3.27 3.44
N LYS A 89 12.27 -2.83 2.18
CA LYS A 89 11.18 -2.01 1.64
C LYS A 89 9.95 -2.84 1.30
N CYS A 90 8.80 -2.17 1.21
CA CYS A 90 7.62 -2.78 0.61
C CYS A 90 7.76 -2.74 -0.92
N ASP A 91 8.01 -3.90 -1.50
CA ASP A 91 8.11 -4.07 -2.94
C ASP A 91 6.74 -4.26 -3.56
N ARG A 92 6.61 -3.84 -4.81
CA ARG A 92 5.32 -3.82 -5.49
C ARG A 92 4.90 -5.21 -5.95
N CYS A 93 3.65 -5.56 -5.69
CA CYS A 93 3.03 -6.80 -6.16
C CYS A 93 1.51 -6.68 -6.33
N ARG A 94 1.03 -6.60 -7.58
CA ARG A 94 -0.40 -6.42 -7.89
C ARG A 94 -1.30 -7.58 -7.49
N GLY A 95 -0.76 -8.79 -7.36
CA GLY A 95 -1.56 -9.94 -6.96
C GLY A 95 -2.01 -9.88 -5.50
N ASN A 96 -1.30 -9.13 -4.66
CA ASN A 96 -1.69 -8.97 -3.25
C ASN A 96 -2.82 -7.97 -3.10
N LYS A 97 -3.97 -8.45 -2.63
CA LYS A 97 -5.12 -7.60 -2.26
C LYS A 97 -5.26 -7.42 -0.74
N VAL A 98 -4.38 -8.06 0.02
CA VAL A 98 -4.27 -7.92 1.47
C VAL A 98 -3.03 -7.13 1.82
N MET A 99 -3.06 -6.47 2.95
CA MET A 99 -1.92 -5.78 3.55
C MET A 99 -1.09 -6.78 4.37
N GLY A 100 0.21 -6.54 4.50
CA GLY A 100 1.07 -7.39 5.33
C GLY A 100 1.53 -8.69 4.68
N ALA A 101 1.62 -8.73 3.35
CA ALA A 101 1.98 -9.94 2.61
C ALA A 101 3.49 -10.18 2.62
N PHE A 102 3.88 -11.45 2.80
CA PHE A 102 5.28 -11.90 2.75
C PHE A 102 5.73 -12.28 1.33
N GLU A 103 4.81 -12.58 0.44
CA GLU A 103 5.16 -13.03 -0.91
C GLU A 103 4.33 -12.26 -1.91
N CYS A 104 4.83 -12.17 -3.13
CA CYS A 104 4.04 -11.66 -4.22
C CYS A 104 3.06 -12.73 -4.71
N ALA A 105 1.76 -12.55 -4.42
CA ALA A 105 0.75 -13.42 -5.00
C ALA A 105 0.69 -13.26 -6.53
N PRO A 106 0.34 -14.33 -7.27
CA PRO A 106 0.10 -14.21 -8.70
C PRO A 106 -1.07 -13.25 -8.97
N VAL A 107 -0.94 -12.46 -10.03
CA VAL A 107 -2.03 -11.60 -10.48
C VAL A 107 -3.23 -12.48 -10.85
N SER A 108 -4.35 -12.27 -10.18
CA SER A 108 -5.58 -12.99 -10.49
C SER A 108 -5.96 -12.77 -11.95
N THR A 109 -6.17 -13.84 -12.71
CA THR A 109 -6.60 -13.82 -14.12
C THR A 109 -8.09 -13.47 -14.29
N GLY A 110 -8.68 -12.82 -13.30
CA GLY A 110 -10.01 -12.22 -13.44
C GLY A 110 -10.00 -11.11 -14.50
N PRO A 111 -11.18 -10.58 -14.86
CA PRO A 111 -11.24 -9.44 -15.77
C PRO A 111 -10.46 -8.27 -15.14
N LEU A 112 -9.35 -7.91 -15.79
CA LEU A 112 -8.54 -6.76 -15.38
C LEU A 112 -9.34 -5.48 -15.64
N THR A 113 -9.31 -4.56 -14.68
CA THR A 113 -9.79 -3.20 -14.91
C THR A 113 -8.77 -2.42 -15.74
N VAL A 114 -9.20 -1.31 -16.35
CA VAL A 114 -8.27 -0.39 -17.03
C VAL A 114 -7.17 0.09 -16.08
N ARG A 115 -7.50 0.33 -14.82
CA ARG A 115 -6.52 0.70 -13.79
C ARG A 115 -5.46 -0.38 -13.56
N ASP A 116 -5.89 -1.65 -13.53
CA ASP A 116 -4.95 -2.76 -13.41
C ASP A 116 -4.03 -2.84 -14.64
N ILE A 117 -4.56 -2.66 -15.85
CA ILE A 117 -3.78 -2.69 -17.10
C ILE A 117 -2.79 -1.53 -17.15
N LEU A 118 -3.25 -0.30 -16.90
CA LEU A 118 -2.38 0.88 -16.92
C LEU A 118 -1.30 0.77 -15.87
N GLY A 119 -1.64 0.34 -14.66
CA GLY A 119 -0.58 0.13 -13.70
C GLY A 119 0.43 -0.94 -14.17
N ILE A 120 0.00 -2.04 -14.82
CA ILE A 120 0.96 -3.08 -15.28
C ILE A 120 1.92 -2.41 -16.26
N PHE A 121 1.39 -1.63 -17.19
CA PHE A 121 2.21 -0.80 -18.08
C PHE A 121 3.18 0.13 -17.32
N TYR A 122 2.74 0.78 -16.23
CA TYR A 122 3.62 1.59 -15.40
C TYR A 122 4.78 0.77 -14.83
N ASP A 123 4.50 -0.39 -14.25
CA ASP A 123 5.51 -1.23 -13.60
C ASP A 123 6.52 -1.76 -14.61
N GLU A 124 6.01 -2.36 -15.70
CA GLU A 124 6.80 -2.96 -16.76
C GLU A 124 7.68 -1.94 -17.50
N MET A 125 7.27 -0.68 -17.54
CA MET A 125 7.99 0.39 -18.24
C MET A 125 8.81 1.28 -17.31
N GLY A 126 9.07 0.85 -16.07
CA GLY A 126 9.94 1.55 -15.13
C GLY A 126 9.36 2.89 -14.65
N GLY A 127 8.06 2.91 -14.36
CA GLY A 127 7.25 4.09 -14.04
C GLY A 127 7.84 5.08 -13.04
N ASP A 128 8.51 4.56 -12.01
CA ASP A 128 9.13 5.38 -10.97
C ASP A 128 10.30 6.23 -11.48
N SER A 129 10.84 5.91 -12.67
CA SER A 129 11.96 6.61 -13.31
C SER A 129 11.55 7.46 -14.52
N TRP A 130 10.25 7.60 -14.77
CA TRP A 130 9.75 8.45 -15.84
C TRP A 130 10.04 9.93 -15.57
N SER A 131 10.09 10.73 -16.63
CA SER A 131 10.27 12.18 -16.48
C SER A 131 9.06 12.85 -15.80
N THR A 132 7.86 12.33 -16.05
CA THR A 132 6.60 12.74 -15.41
C THR A 132 5.72 11.52 -15.18
N ASN A 133 5.36 11.26 -13.92
CA ASN A 133 4.50 10.15 -13.50
C ASN A 133 3.37 10.62 -12.55
N ILE A 134 2.93 11.87 -12.70
CA ILE A 134 1.95 12.48 -11.79
C ILE A 134 0.69 11.60 -11.68
N ASN A 135 0.29 11.33 -10.43
CA ASN A 135 -0.88 10.56 -10.01
C ASN A 135 -0.89 9.06 -10.36
N TRP A 136 0.10 8.56 -11.10
CA TRP A 136 0.14 7.15 -11.48
C TRP A 136 0.18 6.25 -10.24
N ASN A 137 -0.78 5.32 -10.18
CA ASN A 137 -0.95 4.34 -9.10
C ASN A 137 -1.28 4.88 -7.72
N GLU A 138 -1.58 6.17 -7.59
CA GLU A 138 -2.17 6.71 -6.36
C GLU A 138 -3.51 6.02 -6.11
N PRO A 139 -3.77 5.46 -4.91
CA PRO A 139 -4.92 4.57 -4.65
C PRO A 139 -6.28 5.27 -4.78
N ASP A 140 -6.36 6.56 -4.46
CA ASP A 140 -7.61 7.31 -4.42
C ASP A 140 -7.80 8.26 -5.62
N VAL A 141 -6.93 8.17 -6.64
CA VAL A 141 -6.99 9.04 -7.83
C VAL A 141 -7.49 8.27 -9.04
N SER A 142 -8.47 8.83 -9.77
CA SER A 142 -8.98 8.22 -11.00
C SER A 142 -7.85 8.10 -12.04
N PRO A 143 -7.78 7.02 -12.83
CA PRO A 143 -6.86 6.94 -13.96
C PRO A 143 -6.96 8.11 -14.94
N CYS A 144 -8.13 8.75 -15.04
CA CYS A 144 -8.34 9.92 -15.89
C CYS A 144 -7.57 11.17 -15.42
N ASP A 145 -7.17 11.20 -14.15
CA ASP A 145 -6.33 12.26 -13.59
C ASP A 145 -4.82 11.93 -13.69
N TRP A 146 -4.45 10.79 -14.27
CA TRP A 146 -3.05 10.40 -14.42
C TRP A 146 -2.40 11.14 -15.59
N TYR A 147 -1.14 11.53 -15.42
CA TYR A 147 -0.40 12.21 -16.48
C TYR A 147 -0.38 11.39 -17.77
N GLY A 148 -0.78 12.01 -18.87
CA GLY A 148 -0.78 11.40 -20.20
C GLY A 148 -1.98 10.49 -20.46
N VAL A 149 -2.87 10.27 -19.49
CA VAL A 149 -4.12 9.52 -19.70
C VAL A 149 -5.25 10.50 -20.05
N TYR A 150 -6.03 10.14 -21.05
CA TYR A 150 -7.20 10.86 -21.52
C TYR A 150 -8.42 9.94 -21.39
N CYS A 151 -9.56 10.52 -21.05
CA CYS A 151 -10.82 9.83 -20.90
C CYS A 151 -11.91 10.50 -21.73
N ASP A 152 -12.88 9.70 -22.15
CA ASP A 152 -14.13 10.20 -22.72
C ASP A 152 -14.92 10.92 -21.61
N GLU A 153 -15.33 12.16 -21.89
CA GLU A 153 -16.03 13.03 -20.93
C GLU A 153 -17.44 12.51 -20.57
N GLU A 154 -18.05 11.65 -21.38
CA GLU A 154 -19.40 11.14 -21.12
C GLU A 154 -19.42 10.00 -20.10
N ASP A 155 -18.42 9.10 -20.13
CA ASP A 155 -18.42 7.85 -19.36
C ASP A 155 -17.24 7.70 -18.37
N ASP A 156 -16.31 8.68 -18.29
CA ASP A 156 -15.08 8.60 -17.48
C ASP A 156 -14.23 7.34 -17.81
N VAL A 157 -14.27 6.94 -19.09
CA VAL A 157 -13.57 5.77 -19.61
C VAL A 157 -12.31 6.23 -20.33
N VAL A 158 -11.17 5.65 -19.96
CA VAL A 158 -9.89 5.92 -20.63
C VAL A 158 -9.99 5.62 -22.12
N ASP A 159 -9.77 6.63 -22.96
CA ASP A 159 -9.82 6.55 -24.41
C ASP A 159 -8.41 6.47 -25.03
N ARG A 160 -7.42 7.12 -24.41
CA ARG A 160 -6.07 7.27 -24.94
C ARG A 160 -5.02 7.48 -23.85
N ILE A 161 -3.82 6.97 -24.09
CA ILE A 161 -2.62 7.27 -23.33
C ILE A 161 -1.55 7.89 -24.24
N THR A 162 -0.85 8.93 -23.77
CA THR A 162 0.23 9.63 -24.46
C THR A 162 1.42 9.83 -23.54
N MET A 163 2.51 9.10 -23.79
CA MET A 163 3.74 9.10 -22.98
C MET A 163 4.97 9.56 -23.77
N VAL A 164 4.74 10.42 -24.77
CA VAL A 164 5.80 10.91 -25.68
C VAL A 164 6.88 11.62 -24.88
N ASP A 165 8.14 11.34 -25.22
CA ASP A 165 9.34 11.92 -24.58
C ASP A 165 9.40 11.78 -23.05
N ASN A 166 8.78 10.74 -22.49
CA ASN A 166 8.70 10.56 -21.03
C ASN A 166 9.73 9.55 -20.46
N ASN A 167 10.72 9.15 -21.25
CA ASN A 167 11.83 8.27 -20.84
C ASN A 167 11.37 6.90 -20.27
N LEU A 168 10.36 6.29 -20.90
CA LEU A 168 9.90 4.94 -20.58
C LEU A 168 11.01 3.92 -20.87
N LYS A 169 11.20 2.96 -19.97
CA LYS A 169 12.19 1.89 -20.10
C LYS A 169 11.56 0.58 -19.65
N GLY A 170 11.32 -0.32 -20.59
CA GLY A 170 10.90 -1.69 -20.29
C GLY A 170 11.98 -2.71 -20.63
N GLU A 171 11.75 -3.96 -20.22
CA GLU A 171 12.54 -5.11 -20.67
C GLU A 171 12.22 -5.53 -22.11
#